data_AF-A0A962C0C6-F1
#
_entry.id   AF-A0A962C0C6-F1
#
_cell.length_a   1.000
_cell.length_b   1.000
_cell.length_c   1.000
_cell.angle_alpha   90.00
_cell.angle_beta   90.00
_cell.angle_gamma   90.00
#
_symmetry.space_group_name_H-M   'P 1'
#
loop_
_entity.id
_entity.type
_entity.pdbx_description
1 polymer ?
#
loop_
_entity_poly.entity_id
_entity_poly.type
_entity_poly.pdbx_seq_one_letter_code
_entity_poly.pdbx_strand_id
1 'polypeptide(L)' 'EDEIGDLLFVAANLARHAKVDPGAALRRANAKFERRFRRMEQLAASDGIDLSQLPLQAQDAYWDRAKAEERQEGTA' A
#
# COMPACT_ATOMS: atom_id res chain seq x y z
N GLU A 1 -11.99 -20.45 -5.60
CA GLU A 1 -12.59 -19.17 -5.16
C GLU A 1 -12.97 -19.27 -3.69
N ASP A 2 -13.59 -20.39 -3.32
CA ASP A 2 -13.97 -20.77 -1.96
C ASP A 2 -12.87 -20.54 -0.91
N GLU A 3 -11.64 -21.01 -1.14
CA GLU A 3 -10.55 -20.89 -0.16
C GLU A 3 -10.08 -19.45 0.04
N ILE A 4 -10.16 -18.62 -1.00
CA ILE A 4 -9.86 -17.18 -0.90
C ILE A 4 -10.98 -16.48 -0.13
N GLY A 5 -12.24 -16.86 -0.38
CA GLY A 5 -13.39 -16.39 0.40
C GLY A 5 -13.25 -16.72 1.89
N ASP A 6 -12.89 -17.95 2.23
CA ASP A 6 -12.66 -18.40 3.60
C ASP A 6 -11.53 -17.61 4.27
N LEU A 7 -10.42 -17.38 3.57
CA LEU A 7 -9.31 -16.57 4.08
C LEU A 7 -9.75 -15.14 4.39
N LEU A 8 -10.50 -14.51 3.48
CA LEU A 8 -11.03 -13.16 3.67
C LEU A 8 -12.03 -13.10 4.83
N PHE A 9 -12.88 -14.11 4.97
CA PHE A 9 -13.83 -14.23 6.08
C PHE A 9 -13.12 -14.37 7.44
N VAL A 10 -12.10 -15.24 7.51
CA VAL A 10 -11.27 -15.41 8.71
C VAL A 10 -10.54 -14.10 9.06
N ALA A 11 -9.96 -13.42 8.07
CA ALA A 11 -9.29 -12.12 8.29
C ALA A 11 -10.26 -11.04 8.80
N ALA A 12 -11.47 -10.97 8.26
CA ALA A 12 -12.50 -10.06 8.73
C ALA A 12 -12.94 -10.37 10.17
N ASN A 13 -13.08 -11.65 10.52
CA ASN A 13 -13.41 -12.06 11.90
C ASN A 13 -12.27 -11.80 12.88
N LEU A 14 -11.03 -12.02 12.48
CA LEU A 14 -9.87 -11.66 13.29
C LEU A 14 -9.84 -10.16 13.61
N ALA A 15 -10.11 -9.30 12.62
CA ALA A 15 -10.22 -7.85 12.84
C ALA A 15 -11.33 -7.51 13.86
N ARG A 16 -12.51 -8.13 13.76
CA ARG A 16 -13.60 -7.94 14.74
C ARG A 16 -13.19 -8.39 16.15
N HIS A 17 -12.53 -9.54 16.29
CA HIS A 17 -12.00 -10.02 17.58
C HIS A 17 -10.98 -9.06 18.18
N ALA A 18 -10.16 -8.43 17.34
CA ALA A 18 -9.22 -7.37 17.73
C ALA A 18 -9.90 -6.00 17.98
N LYS A 19 -11.24 -5.92 17.92
CA LYS A 19 -12.03 -4.67 18.03
C LYS A 19 -11.68 -3.63 16.95
N VAL A 20 -11.26 -4.09 15.77
CA VAL A 20 -10.96 -3.28 14.60
C VAL A 20 -12.09 -3.42 13.59
N ASP A 21 -12.64 -2.29 13.11
CA ASP A 21 -13.58 -2.32 11.98
C ASP A 21 -12.84 -2.73 10.69
N PRO A 22 -13.15 -3.88 10.07
CA PRO A 22 -12.41 -4.37 8.90
C PRO A 22 -12.53 -3.41 7.71
N GLY A 23 -13.71 -2.82 7.50
CA GLY A 23 -13.96 -1.88 6.40
C GLY A 23 -13.13 -0.60 6.52
N ALA A 24 -13.10 0.01 7.71
CA ALA A 24 -12.28 1.18 7.99
C ALA A 24 -10.79 0.86 7.94
N ALA A 25 -10.37 -0.31 8.43
CA ALA A 25 -8.98 -0.75 8.32
C ALA A 25 -8.55 -0.88 6.85
N LEU A 26 -9.39 -1.50 6.01
CA LEU A 26 -9.13 -1.62 4.58
C LEU A 26 -9.11 -0.26 3.88
N ARG A 27 -10.05 0.64 4.18
CA ARG A 27 -10.05 2.02 3.64
C ARG A 27 -8.76 2.77 4.00
N ARG A 28 -8.28 2.66 5.24
CA ARG A 28 -7.00 3.25 5.66
C ARG A 28 -5.80 2.62 4.94
N ALA A 29 -5.81 1.30 4.75
CA ALA A 29 -4.78 0.61 4.00
C ALA A 29 -4.73 1.06 2.53
N ASN A 30 -5.89 1.18 1.88
CA ASN A 30 -6.01 1.68 0.50
C ASN A 30 -5.51 3.11 0.37
N ALA A 31 -5.93 4.02 1.27
CA ALA A 31 -5.44 5.40 1.27
C ALA A 31 -3.92 5.50 1.45
N LYS A 32 -3.33 4.62 2.29
CA LYS A 32 -1.87 4.52 2.45
C LYS A 32 -1.18 4.01 1.19
N PHE A 33 -1.74 2.99 0.54
CA PHE A 33 -1.23 2.48 -0.73
C PHE A 33 -1.27 3.58 -1.80
N GLU A 34 -2.39 4.28 -1.94
CA GLU A 34 -2.58 5.37 -2.90
C GLU A 34 -1.57 6.49 -2.72
N ARG A 35 -1.35 6.98 -1.49
CA ARG A 35 -0.34 8.01 -1.21
C ARG A 35 1.06 7.57 -1.65
N ARG A 36 1.45 6.34 -1.31
CA ARG A 36 2.76 5.79 -1.69
C ARG A 36 2.89 5.64 -3.18
N PHE A 37 1.85 5.14 -3.85
CA PHE A 37 1.85 4.95 -5.29
C PHE A 37 1.99 6.29 -6.04
N ARG A 38 1.20 7.30 -5.65
CA ARG A 38 1.36 8.67 -6.20
C ARG A 38 2.75 9.22 -5.99
N ARG A 39 3.39 8.90 -4.85
CA ARG A 39 4.76 9.32 -4.58
C ARG A 39 5.77 8.57 -5.45
N MET A 40 5.57 7.29 -5.70
CA MET A 40 6.38 6.53 -6.67
C MET A 40 6.31 7.17 -8.06
N GLU A 41 5.11 7.54 -8.52
CA GLU A 41 4.93 8.21 -9.82
C GLU A 41 5.72 9.51 -9.90
N GLN A 42 5.70 10.32 -8.83
CA GLN A 42 6.48 11.56 -8.76
C GLN A 42 7.99 11.31 -8.76
N LEU A 43 8.46 10.31 -8.02
CA LEU A 43 9.88 9.95 -7.95
C LEU A 43 10.38 9.40 -9.29
N ALA A 44 9.59 8.56 -9.96
CA ALA A 44 9.93 8.06 -11.28
C ALA A 44 9.93 9.19 -12.32
N ALA A 45 8.94 10.09 -12.27
CA ALA A 45 8.87 11.25 -13.14
C ALA A 45 10.06 12.20 -12.93
N SER A 46 10.53 12.41 -11.69
CA SER A 46 11.74 13.22 -11.43
C SER A 46 13.01 12.59 -12.00
N ASP A 47 13.03 11.25 -12.09
CA ASP A 47 14.12 10.48 -12.68
C ASP A 47 13.96 10.33 -14.21
N GLY A 48 12.93 10.96 -14.82
CA GLY A 48 12.65 10.91 -16.25
C GLY A 48 12.09 9.56 -16.73
N ILE A 49 11.54 8.76 -15.83
CA ILE A 49 11.09 7.39 -16.07
C ILE A 49 9.56 7.31 -15.93
N ASP A 50 8.91 6.62 -16.88
CA ASP A 50 7.52 6.20 -16.72
C ASP A 50 7.46 4.94 -15.85
N LEU A 51 6.92 5.07 -14.63
CA LEU A 51 6.78 4.00 -13.66
C LEU A 51 6.02 2.79 -14.22
N SER A 52 5.01 3.02 -15.08
CA SER A 52 4.17 1.96 -15.64
C SER A 52 4.90 1.05 -16.63
N GLN A 53 6.00 1.54 -17.22
CA GLN A 53 6.84 0.79 -18.16
C GLN A 53 7.89 -0.06 -17.45
N LEU A 54 8.04 0.12 -16.12
CA LEU A 54 9.00 -0.65 -15.35
C LEU A 54 8.44 -2.01 -14.94
N PRO A 55 9.26 -3.08 -14.92
CA PRO A 55 8.87 -4.35 -14.31
C PRO A 55 8.61 -4.14 -12.82
N LEU A 56 7.75 -4.98 -12.23
CA LEU A 56 7.36 -4.86 -10.81
C LEU A 56 8.57 -4.82 -9.87
N GLN A 57 9.61 -5.64 -10.10
CA GLN A 57 10.86 -5.59 -9.32
C GLN A 57 11.53 -4.22 -9.32
N ALA A 58 11.46 -3.46 -10.42
CA ALA A 58 12.03 -2.12 -10.50
C ALA A 58 11.11 -1.07 -9.85
N GLN A 59 9.80 -1.29 -9.85
CA GLN A 59 8.84 -0.46 -9.12
C GLN A 59 9.05 -0.59 -7.60
N ASP A 60 9.48 -1.74 -7.10
CA ASP A 60 9.76 -1.96 -5.66
C ASP A 60 10.78 -0.96 -5.09
N ALA A 61 11.78 -0.55 -5.87
CA ALA A 61 12.76 0.46 -5.44
C ALA A 61 12.11 1.83 -5.19
N TYR A 62 11.15 2.23 -6.04
CA TYR A 62 10.37 3.45 -5.83
C TYR A 62 9.42 3.32 -4.65
N TRP A 63 8.80 2.14 -4.47
CA TRP A 63 7.92 1.86 -3.34
C TRP A 63 8.68 2.01 -2.00
N ASP A 64 9.89 1.45 -1.92
CA ASP A 64 10.71 1.56 -0.71
C ASP A 64 11.16 2.99 -0.43
N ARG A 65 11.52 3.77 -1.47
CA ARG A 65 11.78 5.21 -1.35
C ARG A 65 10.56 5.97 -0.82
N ALA A 66 9.39 5.78 -1.44
CA ALA A 66 8.14 6.43 -1.02
C ALA A 66 7.75 6.07 0.43
N LYS A 67 7.94 4.80 0.83
CA LYS A 67 7.71 4.33 2.20
C LYS A 67 8.72 4.91 3.21
N ALA A 68 9.95 5.17 2.80
CA ALA A 68 10.95 5.81 3.65
C ALA A 68 10.59 7.28 3.90
N GLU A 69 10.21 8.02 2.86
CA GLU A 69 9.80 9.43 2.97
C GLU A 69 8.53 9.60 3.83
N GLU A 70 7.48 8.80 3.60
CA GLU A 70 6.23 8.87 4.41
C GLU A 70 6.50 8.63 5.91
N ARG A 71 7.46 7.76 6.25
CA ARG A 71 7.84 7.50 7.65
C ARG A 71 8.57 8.68 8.30
N GLN A 72 9.38 9.40 7.52
CA GLN A 72 10.08 10.59 7.99
C GLN A 72 9.10 11.74 8.24
N GLU A 73 8.13 11.95 7.35
CA GLU A 73 7.08 12.96 7.52
C GLU A 73 6.17 12.70 8.74
N GLY A 74 5.87 11.42 9.04
CA GLY A 74 5.06 11.06 10.21
C GLY A 74 5.79 11.10 11.56
N THR A 75 7.10 11.37 11.57
CA THR A 75 7.92 11.49 12.79
C THR A 75 8.25 12.96 13.13
N ALA A 76 7.85 13.90 12.27
CA ALA A 76 8.01 15.34 12.44
C ALA A 76 6.79 16.00 13.08
#